data_AF-A0A553KSE8-F1
#
_entry.id   AF-A0A553KSE8-F1
#
_cell.length_a   1.000
_cell.length_b   1.000
_cell.length_c   1.000
_cell.angle_alpha   90.00
_cell.angle_beta   90.00
_cell.angle_gamma   90.00
#
_symmetry.space_group_name_H-M   'P 1'
#
loop_
_entity.id
_entity.type
_entity.pdbx_description
1 polymer ?
#
loop_
_entity_poly.entity_id
_entity_poly.type
_entity_poly.pdbx_seq_one_letter_code
_entity_poly.pdbx_strand_id
1 'polypeptide(L)'
;MLVQIVAALCVVVSGLYSPESPETGADEPAASQEKAASEIVILSPQERSVFKLPIPENQITVAGKIDGYVQPGKSLQIGLYGGQENYKQHMMYAFDYPVNPDGTFTVHFPVGRLVPFPNAKPDHYTLELTYPHAPTKTVTVLIQKQTASD
;
A
#
# COMPACT_ATOMS: atom_id res chain seq x y z
N MET A 1 61.27 1.77 17.77
CA MET A 1 59.84 1.78 17.40
C MET A 1 59.42 3.23 17.23
N LEU A 2 59.08 3.58 15.99
CA LEU A 2 58.49 4.81 15.44
C LEU A 2 58.78 6.17 16.10
N VAL A 3 59.86 6.80 15.60
CA VAL A 3 60.00 8.17 15.04
C VAL A 3 58.65 8.92 14.93
N GLN A 4 58.41 9.98 15.72
CA GLN A 4 58.75 11.40 15.45
C GLN A 4 57.92 11.99 14.26
N ILE A 5 57.44 13.24 14.18
CA ILE A 5 57.63 14.49 14.92
C ILE A 5 56.68 15.54 14.25
N VAL A 6 56.12 16.45 15.06
CA VAL A 6 55.93 17.92 14.85
C VAL A 6 55.17 18.39 13.59
N ALA A 7 53.98 18.99 13.74
CA ALA A 7 53.70 20.45 13.83
C ALA A 7 54.00 21.22 12.52
N ALA A 8 53.35 22.31 12.15
CA ALA A 8 52.25 23.12 12.65
C ALA A 8 51.67 23.86 11.42
N LEU A 9 50.56 24.56 11.63
CA LEU A 9 49.93 25.56 10.75
C LEU A 9 50.88 26.31 9.78
N CYS A 10 50.42 26.55 8.54
CA CYS A 10 50.48 27.83 7.81
C CYS A 10 49.76 27.67 6.44
N VAL A 11 48.68 28.41 6.14
CA VAL A 11 48.66 29.79 5.58
C VAL A 11 48.74 29.79 4.04
N VAL A 12 47.59 30.15 3.43
CA VAL A 12 47.45 31.21 2.40
C VAL A 12 47.62 30.89 0.89
N VAL A 13 46.53 31.21 0.19
CA VAL A 13 46.40 31.97 -1.07
C VAL A 13 46.31 31.25 -2.42
N SER A 14 45.17 31.55 -3.03
CA SER A 14 44.81 31.67 -4.45
C SER A 14 45.96 31.89 -5.43
N GLY A 15 45.98 31.12 -6.52
CA GLY A 15 46.88 31.36 -7.65
C GLY A 15 46.44 30.60 -8.89
N LEU A 16 46.31 31.34 -10.00
CA LEU A 16 45.83 30.97 -11.32
C LEU A 16 46.57 29.81 -12.03
N TYR A 17 45.86 29.26 -13.02
CA TYR A 17 46.36 28.66 -14.28
C TYR A 17 46.65 27.14 -14.31
N SER A 18 45.84 26.42 -15.09
CA SER A 18 45.94 24.99 -15.43
C SER A 18 47.11 24.67 -16.37
N PRO A 19 47.54 23.39 -16.39
CA PRO A 19 47.65 22.68 -17.67
C PRO A 19 46.96 21.30 -17.68
N GLU A 20 46.37 20.95 -18.84
CA GLU A 20 45.95 19.61 -19.31
C GLU A 20 46.99 18.51 -18.97
N SER A 21 46.69 17.22 -18.76
CA SER A 21 45.66 16.23 -19.17
C SER A 21 45.96 14.91 -18.38
N PRO A 22 45.39 13.73 -18.67
CA PRO A 22 44.01 13.25 -18.63
C PRO A 22 43.89 12.02 -17.67
N GLU A 23 42.85 11.18 -17.84
CA GLU A 23 42.68 9.82 -17.30
C GLU A 23 41.73 9.63 -16.10
N THR A 24 40.49 9.28 -16.48
CA THR A 24 39.78 8.08 -16.00
C THR A 24 39.57 7.98 -14.48
N GLY A 25 38.65 8.78 -13.95
CA GLY A 25 38.03 8.56 -12.64
C GLY A 25 36.53 8.42 -12.82
N ALA A 26 35.99 7.28 -12.41
CA ALA A 26 34.62 6.84 -12.57
C ALA A 26 33.57 7.95 -12.33
N ASP A 27 32.82 8.26 -13.38
CA ASP A 27 31.47 8.80 -13.25
C ASP A 27 30.65 7.68 -12.59
N GLU A 28 30.57 7.74 -11.27
CA GLU A 28 29.64 6.93 -10.49
C GLU A 28 28.25 7.30 -11.01
N PRO A 29 27.52 6.41 -11.69
CA PRO A 29 26.21 6.79 -12.16
C PRO A 29 25.38 6.99 -10.90
N ALA A 30 24.94 8.23 -10.67
CA ALA A 30 23.84 8.53 -9.78
C ALA A 30 22.62 7.79 -10.33
N ALA A 31 22.53 6.50 -10.00
CA ALA A 31 21.32 5.73 -10.09
C ALA A 31 20.37 6.31 -9.05
N SER A 32 19.73 7.43 -9.40
CA SER A 32 18.38 7.69 -8.98
C SER A 32 17.56 6.49 -9.46
N GLN A 33 17.58 5.42 -8.67
CA GLN A 33 16.47 4.48 -8.63
C GLN A 33 15.28 5.29 -8.19
N GLU A 34 14.54 5.81 -9.16
CA GLU A 34 13.15 6.16 -8.98
C GLU A 34 12.51 4.97 -8.26
N LYS A 35 12.27 5.13 -6.96
CA LYS A 35 11.74 4.07 -6.11
C LYS A 35 10.37 3.76 -6.70
N ALA A 36 10.25 2.63 -7.41
CA ALA A 36 9.03 2.27 -8.12
C ALA A 36 7.85 2.47 -7.17
N ALA A 37 6.95 3.38 -7.54
CA ALA A 37 5.83 3.75 -6.70
C ALA A 37 5.05 2.48 -6.33
N SER A 38 4.76 2.30 -5.05
CA SER A 38 3.99 1.15 -4.59
C SER A 38 2.57 1.25 -5.15
N GLU A 39 1.99 0.14 -5.59
CA GLU A 39 0.60 0.08 -6.06
C GLU A 39 -0.14 -1.09 -5.41
N ILE A 40 -1.36 -0.88 -4.96
CA ILE A 40 -2.22 -1.97 -4.48
C ILE A 40 -2.95 -2.56 -5.69
N VAL A 41 -2.78 -3.86 -5.92
CA VAL A 41 -3.44 -4.60 -7.00
C VAL A 41 -4.37 -5.65 -6.39
N ILE A 42 -5.66 -5.57 -6.71
CA ILE A 42 -6.66 -6.55 -6.26
C ILE A 42 -6.68 -7.72 -7.24
N LEU A 43 -6.44 -8.93 -6.71
CA LEU A 43 -6.46 -10.17 -7.49
C LEU A 43 -7.85 -10.80 -7.47
N SER A 44 -8.52 -10.76 -6.32
CA SER A 44 -9.89 -11.21 -6.18
C SER A 44 -10.57 -10.57 -4.96
N PRO A 45 -11.90 -10.41 -4.97
CA PRO A 45 -12.74 -10.52 -6.15
C PRO A 45 -12.50 -9.30 -7.07
N GLN A 46 -13.22 -9.15 -8.19
CA GLN A 46 -13.09 -7.93 -8.99
C GLN A 46 -13.43 -6.70 -8.13
N GLU A 47 -12.83 -5.54 -8.43
CA GLU A 47 -13.00 -4.28 -7.68
C GLU A 47 -14.47 -3.95 -7.38
N ARG A 48 -15.40 -4.43 -8.21
CA ARG A 48 -16.83 -4.48 -7.89
C ARG A 48 -17.35 -5.91 -8.00
N SER A 49 -17.88 -6.44 -6.90
CA SER A 49 -18.34 -7.82 -6.85
C SER A 49 -19.68 -7.99 -6.13
N VAL A 50 -20.53 -8.85 -6.69
CA VAL A 50 -21.85 -9.17 -6.14
C VAL A 50 -21.82 -10.58 -5.55
N PHE A 51 -22.10 -10.67 -4.26
CA PHE A 51 -22.23 -11.91 -3.52
C PHE A 51 -23.71 -12.18 -3.27
N LYS A 52 -24.13 -13.43 -3.47
CA LYS A 52 -25.50 -13.88 -3.15
C LYS A 52 -25.47 -14.63 -1.83
N LEU A 53 -26.48 -14.41 -1.00
CA LEU A 53 -26.68 -15.23 0.19
C LEU A 53 -27.12 -16.65 -0.19
N PRO A 54 -26.75 -17.69 0.60
CA PRO A 54 -25.81 -17.62 1.71
C PRO A 54 -24.36 -17.42 1.22
N ILE A 55 -23.62 -16.49 1.83
CA ILE A 55 -22.21 -16.30 1.49
C ILE A 55 -21.42 -17.52 2.00
N PRO A 56 -20.59 -18.17 1.16
CA PRO A 56 -19.77 -19.30 1.57
C PRO A 56 -18.94 -18.94 2.81
N GLU A 57 -18.86 -19.86 3.77
CA GLU A 57 -18.09 -19.69 5.01
C GLU A 57 -18.47 -18.45 5.83
N ASN A 58 -19.58 -17.77 5.49
CA ASN A 58 -20.02 -16.51 6.10
C ASN A 58 -18.93 -15.41 6.07
N GLN A 59 -18.06 -15.41 5.04
CA GLN A 59 -16.97 -14.46 4.90
C GLN A 59 -16.78 -14.01 3.44
N ILE A 60 -16.35 -12.76 3.27
CA ILE A 60 -15.87 -12.24 1.98
C ILE A 60 -14.35 -12.27 2.02
N THR A 61 -13.73 -12.88 1.03
CA THR A 61 -12.27 -12.94 0.91
C THR A 61 -11.82 -11.95 -0.16
N VAL A 62 -10.88 -11.07 0.20
CA VAL A 62 -10.21 -10.15 -0.73
C VAL A 62 -8.72 -10.50 -0.75
N ALA A 63 -8.23 -10.96 -1.90
CA ALA A 63 -6.82 -11.23 -2.13
C ALA A 63 -6.22 -10.16 -3.05
N GLY A 64 -4.99 -9.76 -2.76
CA GLY A 64 -4.28 -8.77 -3.54
C GLY A 64 -2.77 -8.85 -3.35
N LYS A 65 -2.07 -7.92 -3.99
CA LYS A 65 -0.63 -7.73 -3.85
C LYS A 65 -0.26 -6.26 -3.87
N ILE A 66 0.86 -5.92 -3.24
CA ILE A 66 1.54 -4.64 -3.42
C ILE A 66 2.57 -4.80 -4.53
N ASP A 67 2.33 -4.17 -5.68
CA ASP A 67 3.32 -4.06 -6.75
C ASP A 67 4.30 -2.92 -6.46
N GLY A 68 5.54 -3.08 -6.93
CA GLY A 68 6.62 -2.12 -6.68
C GLY A 68 7.31 -2.36 -5.33
N TYR A 69 7.54 -1.30 -4.56
CA TYR A 69 8.28 -1.40 -3.30
C TYR A 69 7.40 -1.83 -2.12
N VAL A 70 7.70 -3.00 -1.55
CA VAL A 70 7.09 -3.48 -0.30
C VAL A 70 7.95 -3.02 0.88
N GLN A 71 7.39 -2.20 1.76
CA GLN A 71 8.04 -1.74 2.97
C GLN A 71 8.03 -2.82 4.06
N PRO A 72 9.20 -3.28 4.53
CA PRO A 72 9.27 -4.27 5.62
C PRO A 72 8.58 -3.77 6.89
N GLY A 73 7.76 -4.62 7.50
CA GLY A 73 7.05 -4.31 8.75
C GLY A 73 5.90 -3.31 8.62
N LYS A 74 5.48 -2.96 7.39
CA LYS A 74 4.27 -2.15 7.16
C LYS A 74 3.06 -3.03 6.88
N SER A 75 1.95 -2.64 7.45
CA SER A 75 0.65 -3.27 7.27
C SER A 75 -0.17 -2.53 6.22
N LEU A 76 -1.10 -3.26 5.62
CA LEU A 76 -2.19 -2.72 4.82
C LEU A 76 -3.27 -2.20 5.77
N GLN A 77 -3.62 -0.92 5.67
CA GLN A 77 -4.74 -0.37 6.43
C GLN A 77 -6.03 -0.60 5.66
N ILE A 78 -7.04 -1.12 6.36
CA ILE A 78 -8.32 -1.52 5.75
C ILE A 78 -9.45 -0.78 6.46
N GLY A 79 -10.22 -0.01 5.70
CA GLY A 79 -11.48 0.59 6.13
C GLY A 79 -12.67 -0.14 5.51
N LEU A 80 -13.66 -0.51 6.31
CA LEU A 80 -14.93 -1.05 5.85
C LEU A 80 -16.01 -0.01 6.08
N TYR A 81 -16.72 0.33 5.01
CA TYR A 81 -17.77 1.33 4.99
C TYR A 81 -19.10 0.71 4.56
N GLY A 82 -20.17 1.08 5.25
CA GLY A 82 -21.54 0.74 4.89
C GLY A 82 -22.23 1.91 4.21
N GLY A 83 -23.02 1.64 3.17
CA GLY A 83 -23.74 2.65 2.40
C GLY A 83 -23.51 2.53 0.90
N GLN A 84 -24.36 3.19 0.11
CA GLN A 84 -24.22 3.17 -1.34
C GLN A 84 -23.06 4.05 -1.80
N GLU A 85 -22.37 3.60 -2.84
CA GLU A 85 -21.45 4.42 -3.65
C GLU A 85 -22.19 5.69 -4.08
N ASN A 86 -21.61 6.88 -3.82
CA ASN A 86 -22.19 8.22 -4.03
C ASN A 86 -23.19 8.75 -2.98
N TYR A 87 -23.46 8.01 -1.90
CA TYR A 87 -24.18 8.52 -0.71
C TYR A 87 -23.22 8.65 0.47
N LYS A 88 -23.70 9.22 1.60
CA LYS A 88 -22.91 9.22 2.84
C LYS A 88 -22.58 7.78 3.24
N GLN A 89 -21.32 7.41 3.08
CA GLN A 89 -20.75 6.18 3.60
C GLN A 89 -20.39 6.37 5.06
N HIS A 90 -20.62 5.33 5.86
CA HIS A 90 -20.27 5.32 7.28
C HIS A 90 -19.21 4.25 7.51
N MET A 91 -18.07 4.66 8.06
CA MET A 91 -17.03 3.71 8.48
C MET A 91 -17.60 2.81 9.59
N MET A 92 -17.61 1.51 9.33
CA MET A 92 -18.06 0.48 10.26
C MET A 92 -16.88 -0.08 11.05
N TYR A 93 -15.77 -0.33 10.36
CA TYR A 93 -14.56 -0.91 10.93
C TYR A 93 -13.32 -0.34 10.26
N ALA A 94 -12.23 -0.24 11.02
CA ALA A 94 -10.90 0.00 10.49
C ALA A 94 -9.91 -0.91 11.22
N PHE A 95 -8.98 -1.53 10.49
CA PHE A 95 -7.97 -2.40 11.07
C PHE A 95 -6.74 -2.51 10.18
N ASP A 96 -5.62 -2.89 10.78
CA ASP A 96 -4.37 -3.19 10.08
C ASP A 96 -4.31 -4.67 9.73
N TYR A 97 -3.83 -4.97 8.52
CA TYR A 97 -3.66 -6.33 8.01
C TYR A 97 -2.22 -6.56 7.58
N PRO A 98 -1.57 -7.66 8.02
CA PRO A 98 -0.18 -7.93 7.65
C PRO A 98 -0.05 -8.17 6.15
N VAL A 99 1.02 -7.64 5.56
CA VAL A 99 1.40 -7.91 4.16
C VAL A 99 2.59 -8.87 4.17
N ASN A 100 2.54 -9.89 3.33
CA ASN A 100 3.63 -10.84 3.20
C ASN A 100 4.89 -10.15 2.63
N PRO A 101 6.09 -10.70 2.87
CA PRO A 101 7.33 -10.12 2.33
C PRO A 101 7.35 -10.01 0.79
N ASP A 102 6.59 -10.86 0.09
CA ASP A 102 6.41 -10.84 -1.36
C ASP A 102 5.32 -9.85 -1.83
N GLY A 103 4.76 -9.06 -0.90
CA GLY A 103 3.71 -8.07 -1.17
C GLY A 103 2.30 -8.64 -1.18
N THR A 104 2.11 -9.96 -1.09
CA THR A 104 0.77 -10.57 -1.16
C THR A 104 -0.02 -10.40 0.15
N PHE A 105 -1.34 -10.40 0.05
CA PHE A 105 -2.25 -10.39 1.19
C PHE A 105 -3.59 -11.08 0.87
N THR A 106 -4.23 -11.65 1.89
CA THR A 106 -5.55 -12.30 1.77
C THR A 106 -6.41 -11.95 2.99
N VAL A 107 -7.34 -11.02 2.84
CA VAL A 107 -8.17 -10.52 3.93
C VAL A 107 -9.49 -11.27 3.96
N HIS A 108 -9.90 -11.71 5.15
CA HIS A 108 -11.20 -12.34 5.36
C HIS A 108 -12.10 -11.43 6.20
N PHE A 109 -13.25 -11.06 5.63
CA PHE A 109 -14.24 -10.21 6.26
C PHE A 109 -15.46 -11.03 6.68
N PRO A 110 -15.72 -11.21 7.99
CA PRO A 110 -16.89 -11.96 8.44
C PRO A 110 -18.18 -11.16 8.15
N VAL A 111 -19.05 -11.74 7.32
CA VAL A 111 -20.33 -11.15 6.91
C VAL A 111 -21.28 -10.97 8.10
N GLY A 112 -21.19 -11.85 9.10
CA GLY A 112 -21.99 -11.73 10.33
C GLY A 112 -21.74 -10.45 11.15
N ARG A 113 -20.63 -9.73 10.89
CA ARG A 113 -20.35 -8.42 11.52
C ARG A 113 -20.85 -7.24 10.70
N LEU A 114 -21.40 -7.48 9.51
CA LEU A 114 -22.04 -6.48 8.68
C LEU A 114 -23.45 -6.21 9.23
N VAL A 115 -23.50 -5.63 10.44
CA VAL A 115 -24.76 -5.22 11.08
C VAL A 115 -25.33 -4.06 10.27
N PRO A 116 -26.63 -4.07 9.90
CA PRO A 116 -27.25 -2.93 9.25
C PRO A 116 -27.13 -1.71 10.15
N PHE A 117 -26.34 -0.72 9.71
CA PHE A 117 -26.42 0.60 10.30
C PHE A 117 -27.83 1.15 10.06
N PRO A 118 -28.47 1.79 11.06
CA PRO A 118 -29.71 2.52 10.79
C PRO A 118 -29.37 3.57 9.73
N ASN A 119 -29.97 3.44 8.54
CA ASN A 119 -29.78 4.24 7.31
C ASN A 119 -28.74 3.76 6.28
N ALA A 120 -27.96 2.71 6.53
CA ALA A 120 -27.17 2.07 5.48
C ALA A 120 -28.00 0.94 4.84
N LYS A 121 -28.06 0.89 3.50
CA LYS A 121 -28.65 -0.29 2.87
C LYS A 121 -27.76 -1.51 3.20
N PRO A 122 -28.32 -2.62 3.72
CA PRO A 122 -27.55 -3.76 4.22
C PRO A 122 -26.86 -4.60 3.14
N ASP A 123 -26.97 -4.18 1.88
CA ASP A 123 -26.48 -4.87 0.70
C ASP A 123 -25.33 -4.12 0.00
N HIS A 124 -24.89 -2.95 0.48
CA HIS A 124 -23.79 -2.17 -0.12
C HIS A 124 -22.67 -1.88 0.89
N TYR A 125 -21.49 -2.40 0.59
CA TYR A 125 -20.28 -2.20 1.38
C TYR A 125 -19.12 -1.78 0.49
N THR A 126 -18.23 -0.99 1.06
CA THR A 126 -17.02 -0.53 0.40
C THR A 126 -15.83 -0.80 1.31
N LEU A 127 -14.83 -1.45 0.75
CA LEU A 127 -13.54 -1.68 1.39
C LEU A 127 -12.53 -0.69 0.81
N GLU A 128 -11.93 0.10 1.67
CA GLU A 128 -10.83 1.00 1.34
C GLU A 128 -9.53 0.37 1.82
N LEU A 129 -8.57 0.25 0.92
CA LEU A 129 -7.27 -0.34 1.13
C LEU A 129 -6.21 0.74 0.96
N THR A 130 -5.45 1.00 2.01
CA THR A 130 -4.40 2.03 2.03
C THR A 130 -3.07 1.42 2.41
N TYR A 131 -2.04 1.72 1.62
CA TYR A 131 -0.67 1.27 1.85
C TYR A 131 0.29 2.45 1.71
N PRO A 132 1.37 2.55 2.52
CA PRO A 132 2.26 3.70 2.49
C PRO A 132 2.84 3.97 1.10
N HIS A 133 2.73 5.22 0.65
CA HIS A 133 3.17 5.69 -0.68
C HIS A 133 2.51 4.99 -1.88
N ALA A 134 1.41 4.27 -1.66
CA ALA A 134 0.54 3.77 -2.71
C ALA A 134 -0.75 4.59 -2.80
N PRO A 135 -1.36 4.72 -3.99
CA PRO A 135 -2.71 5.24 -4.10
C PRO A 135 -3.68 4.30 -3.36
N THR A 136 -4.65 4.90 -2.66
CA THR A 136 -5.73 4.15 -2.02
C THR A 136 -6.54 3.40 -3.07
N LYS A 137 -6.88 2.15 -2.77
CA LYS A 137 -7.73 1.29 -3.60
C LYS A 137 -9.06 1.00 -2.93
N THR A 138 -10.08 0.83 -3.75
CA THR A 138 -11.44 0.61 -3.28
C THR A 138 -12.01 -0.66 -3.88
N VAL A 139 -12.62 -1.50 -3.05
CA VAL A 139 -13.38 -2.69 -3.47
C VAL A 139 -14.82 -2.55 -3.01
N THR A 140 -15.75 -2.51 -3.96
CA THR A 140 -17.19 -2.47 -3.71
C THR A 140 -17.74 -3.89 -3.64
N VAL A 141 -18.36 -4.21 -2.50
CA VAL A 141 -18.97 -5.49 -2.21
C VAL A 141 -20.48 -5.31 -2.08
N LEU A 142 -21.23 -5.99 -2.94
CA LEU A 142 -22.68 -6.00 -2.91
C LEU A 142 -23.18 -7.35 -2.39
N ILE A 143 -24.07 -7.36 -1.40
CA ILE A 143 -24.64 -8.59 -0.81
C ILE A 143 -26.12 -8.66 -1.15
N GLN A 144 -26.47 -9.48 -2.14
CA GLN A 144 -27.86 -9.70 -2.52
C GLN A 144 -28.50 -10.79 -1.66
N LYS A 145 -29.69 -10.48 -1.12
CA LYS A 145 -30.57 -11.52 -0.57
C LYS A 145 -30.98 -12.45 -1.70
N GLN A 146 -30.96 -13.75 -1.45
CA GLN A 146 -31.61 -14.70 -2.34
C GLN A 146 -33.12 -14.46 -2.22
N THR A 147 -33.70 -13.76 -3.18
CA THR A 147 -35.14 -13.79 -3.36
C THR A 147 -35.47 -15.21 -3.78
N ALA A 148 -36.18 -15.95 -2.93
CA ALA A 148 -36.82 -17.17 -3.38
C ALA A 148 -37.75 -16.77 -4.53
N SER A 149 -37.48 -17.26 -5.74
CA SER A 149 -38.50 -17.26 -6.77
C SER A 149 -39.52 -18.30 -6.36
N ASP A 150 -40.75 -17.85 -6.06
CA ASP A 150 -41.94 -18.68 -5.94
C ASP A 150 -42.21 -19.40 -7.29
#